data_AF-A0A6J6FVU7-F1
#
_entry.id   AF-A0A6J6FVU7-F1
#
_cell.length_a   1.000
_cell.length_b   1.000
_cell.length_c   1.000
_cell.angle_alpha   90.00
_cell.angle_beta   90.00
_cell.angle_gamma   90.00
#
_symmetry.space_group_name_H-M   'P 1'
#
loop_
_entity.id
_entity.type
_entity.pdbx_description
1 polymer ?
#
loop_
_entity_poly.entity_id
_entity_poly.type
_entity_poly.pdbx_seq_one_letter_code
_entity_poly.pdbx_strand_id
1 'polypeptide(L)'
;MVKAVFATETLALGINMPARTVVLEKLSKWNGEGHVAISPGEYTQLTGRAGRRGIDIEGNAVILWGNELDSTSVGGLASTRTYPLKSSFKPTYNMSINLISQFGSDKARTSLESSLAQFQADKAVVGLAKQIRKNESARDSLFIEAKCDKGDFIEYSQLRGQIKKLESDSKRSKRKRAEIDDEIASIRKRMKNHICHSCPDRENHSRFAERALRLQREIDGLTERINSRTNVIAKRFDRIKIILDKFGYIDNDQITKPGKMLAKIYGETDLLIAESIRADLFSNLSATDLVAVISSCIYESRNDEAAKIPRGEIQTALSGISKIYGRIHSAETDLNLEPMRAPDFGFCWASHKWASGNSLTSVLKGNDLTVGDFVRSMKQIIDLLRQLRVAAPHLQSVIDQALTKVDRGVIAYAGAAL
;
A
#
# COMPACT_ATOMS: atom_id res chain seq x y z
N MET A 1 17.04 -25.52 33.76
CA MET A 1 15.83 -25.29 32.92
C MET A 1 15.41 -23.84 33.07
N VAL A 2 15.21 -23.14 31.96
CA VAL A 2 14.79 -21.72 31.93
C VAL A 2 13.39 -21.58 32.53
N LYS A 3 13.21 -20.64 33.47
CA LYS A 3 11.93 -20.41 34.18
C LYS A 3 11.16 -19.19 33.65
N ALA A 4 11.84 -18.27 32.99
CA ALA A 4 11.27 -17.07 32.39
C ALA A 4 11.92 -16.84 31.02
N VAL A 5 11.12 -16.43 30.03
CA VAL A 5 11.59 -16.13 28.68
C VAL A 5 11.04 -14.77 28.27
N PHE A 6 11.93 -13.89 27.83
CA PHE A 6 11.58 -12.61 27.22
C PHE A 6 11.58 -12.81 25.71
N ALA A 7 10.45 -12.51 25.06
CA ALA A 7 10.22 -12.79 23.65
C ALA A 7 9.55 -11.61 22.95
N THR A 8 9.96 -11.35 21.72
CA THR A 8 9.22 -10.47 20.81
C THR A 8 8.02 -11.19 20.22
N GLU A 9 7.08 -10.46 19.61
CA GLU A 9 5.87 -11.03 18.98
C GLU A 9 6.21 -12.19 18.02
N THR A 10 7.21 -12.01 17.16
CA THR A 10 7.62 -13.02 16.18
C THR A 10 8.12 -14.31 16.85
N LEU A 11 8.84 -14.20 17.96
CA LEU A 11 9.34 -15.36 18.71
C LEU A 11 8.19 -16.07 19.45
N ALA A 12 7.26 -15.32 20.02
CA ALA A 12 6.07 -15.84 20.70
C ALA A 12 5.11 -16.57 19.74
N LEU A 13 5.06 -16.14 18.48
CA LEU A 13 4.26 -16.80 17.43
C LEU A 13 5.00 -17.98 16.79
N GLY A 14 6.32 -17.87 16.59
CA GLY A 14 7.13 -18.83 15.83
C GLY A 14 7.54 -20.10 16.59
N ILE A 15 7.49 -20.10 17.93
CA ILE A 15 7.88 -21.27 18.73
C ILE A 15 6.63 -21.93 19.34
N ASN A 16 6.52 -23.25 19.23
CA ASN A 16 5.53 -24.04 19.95
C ASN A 16 5.93 -24.23 21.42
N MET A 17 6.11 -23.12 22.16
CA MET A 17 6.51 -23.14 23.56
C MET A 17 5.40 -22.56 24.44
N PRO A 18 4.45 -23.39 24.93
CA PRO A 18 3.42 -22.93 25.87
C PRO A 18 4.02 -22.65 27.24
N ALA A 19 3.49 -21.63 27.93
CA ALA A 19 3.90 -21.21 29.27
C ALA A 19 2.71 -21.25 30.23
N ARG A 20 2.94 -21.40 31.55
CA ARG A 20 1.83 -21.31 32.53
C ARG A 20 1.22 -19.91 32.58
N THR A 21 2.09 -18.90 32.46
CA THR A 21 1.71 -17.49 32.51
C THR A 21 2.36 -16.75 31.35
N VAL A 22 1.61 -15.88 30.69
CA VAL A 22 2.09 -14.91 29.71
C VAL A 22 1.95 -13.52 30.31
N VAL A 23 3.00 -12.70 30.18
CA VAL A 23 3.00 -11.31 30.62
C VAL A 23 3.18 -10.40 29.40
N LEU A 24 2.26 -9.46 29.22
CA LEU A 24 2.31 -8.45 28.16
C LEU A 24 2.75 -7.11 28.76
N GLU A 25 3.91 -6.62 28.34
CA GLU A 25 4.45 -5.33 28.81
C GLU A 25 3.68 -4.13 28.22
N LYS A 26 3.37 -4.20 26.91
CA LYS A 26 2.70 -3.14 26.17
C LYS A 26 1.63 -3.75 25.25
N LEU A 27 0.55 -3.01 25.03
CA LEU A 27 -0.52 -3.34 24.06
C LEU A 27 -0.37 -2.57 22.75
N SER A 28 0.86 -2.19 22.42
CA SER A 28 1.21 -1.54 21.17
C SER A 28 2.42 -2.24 20.55
N LYS A 29 2.51 -2.19 19.22
CA LYS A 29 3.60 -2.76 18.44
C LYS A 29 4.05 -1.83 17.33
N TRP A 30 5.30 -1.96 16.91
CA TRP A 30 5.83 -1.25 15.76
C TRP A 30 5.42 -1.98 14.47
N ASN A 31 4.85 -1.25 13.50
CA ASN A 31 4.46 -1.81 12.20
C ASN A 31 5.40 -1.44 11.04
N GLY A 32 6.53 -0.78 11.33
CA GLY A 32 7.43 -0.22 10.31
C GLY A 32 7.39 1.31 10.27
N GLU A 33 6.22 1.91 10.46
CA GLU A 33 6.01 3.37 10.37
C GLU A 33 5.73 4.02 11.73
N GLY A 34 5.11 3.29 12.65
CA GLY A 34 4.71 3.80 13.94
C GLY A 34 4.30 2.72 14.93
N HIS A 35 4.10 3.14 16.18
CA HIS A 35 3.47 2.29 17.20
C HIS A 35 1.96 2.27 17.01
N VAL A 36 1.42 1.09 16.73
CA VAL A 36 -0.03 0.83 16.58
C VAL A 36 -0.51 -0.07 17.71
N ALA A 37 -1.77 0.08 18.12
CA ALA A 37 -2.38 -0.82 19.09
C ALA A 37 -2.45 -2.26 18.54
N ILE A 38 -2.24 -3.25 19.41
CA ILE A 38 -2.40 -4.65 19.03
C ILE A 38 -3.85 -4.94 18.66
N SER A 39 -4.06 -5.82 17.68
CA SER A 39 -5.38 -6.28 17.31
C SER A 39 -5.90 -7.36 18.28
N PRO A 40 -7.24 -7.58 18.36
CA PRO A 40 -7.79 -8.67 19.14
C PRO A 40 -7.25 -10.06 18.75
N GLY A 41 -6.94 -10.25 17.46
CA GLY A 41 -6.35 -11.50 16.97
C GLY A 41 -4.94 -11.72 17.52
N GLU A 42 -4.09 -10.70 17.47
CA GLU A 42 -2.73 -10.75 18.05
C GLU A 42 -2.78 -10.93 19.56
N TYR A 43 -3.69 -10.22 20.24
CA TYR A 43 -3.92 -10.40 21.67
C TYR A 43 -4.30 -11.84 22.02
N THR A 44 -5.24 -12.42 21.27
CA THR A 44 -5.68 -13.82 21.46
C THR A 44 -4.55 -14.80 21.18
N GLN A 45 -3.75 -14.57 20.14
CA GLN A 45 -2.60 -15.43 19.81
C GLN A 45 -1.51 -15.38 20.90
N LEU A 46 -1.21 -14.20 21.44
CA LEU A 46 -0.22 -14.02 22.50
C LEU A 46 -0.69 -14.65 23.82
N THR A 47 -1.91 -14.30 24.25
CA THR A 47 -2.47 -14.81 25.52
C THR A 47 -2.83 -16.29 25.45
N GLY A 48 -3.16 -16.82 24.27
CA GLY A 48 -3.41 -18.25 24.04
C GLY A 48 -2.19 -19.15 24.22
N ARG A 49 -0.99 -18.59 24.43
CA ARG A 49 0.21 -19.34 24.85
C ARG A 49 0.20 -19.66 26.35
N ALA A 50 -0.67 -19.02 27.13
CA ALA A 50 -0.83 -19.30 28.55
C ALA A 50 -1.63 -20.60 28.76
N GLY A 51 -1.15 -21.44 29.67
CA GLY A 51 -1.70 -22.77 29.96
C GLY A 51 -1.06 -23.86 29.11
N ARG A 52 -0.35 -24.77 29.76
CA ARG A 52 0.25 -25.95 29.11
C ARG A 52 -0.73 -27.12 29.14
N ARG A 53 -1.08 -27.63 27.96
CA ARG A 53 -2.00 -28.76 27.79
C ARG A 53 -1.53 -29.97 28.60
N GLY A 54 -2.41 -30.48 29.46
CA GLY A 54 -2.14 -31.66 30.29
C GLY A 54 -1.25 -31.42 31.52
N ILE A 55 -0.86 -30.17 31.80
CA ILE A 55 -0.02 -29.81 32.95
C ILE A 55 -0.70 -28.75 33.82
N ASP A 56 -1.19 -27.67 33.20
CA ASP A 56 -1.84 -26.57 33.92
C ASP A 56 -3.36 -26.72 33.85
N ILE A 57 -4.04 -26.52 34.97
CA ILE A 57 -5.52 -26.46 35.05
C ILE A 57 -6.02 -25.14 34.43
N GLU A 58 -5.25 -24.06 34.63
CA GLU A 58 -5.57 -22.71 34.16
C GLU A 58 -4.30 -22.03 33.63
N GLY A 59 -4.48 -21.22 32.57
CA GLY A 59 -3.45 -20.34 32.02
C GLY A 59 -3.69 -18.89 32.47
N ASN A 60 -2.62 -18.19 32.85
CA ASN A 60 -2.73 -16.80 33.29
C ASN A 60 -2.19 -15.85 32.21
N ALA A 61 -2.97 -14.83 31.84
CA ALA A 61 -2.50 -13.73 31.02
C ALA A 61 -2.51 -12.45 31.87
N VAL A 62 -1.33 -11.85 32.04
CA VAL A 62 -1.15 -10.64 32.87
C VAL A 62 -0.70 -9.49 31.96
N ILE A 63 -1.35 -8.34 32.09
CA ILE A 63 -0.98 -7.13 31.35
C ILE A 63 -0.39 -6.16 32.36
N LEU A 64 0.80 -5.64 32.07
CA LEU A 64 1.42 -4.61 32.90
C LEU A 64 0.62 -3.32 32.74
N TRP A 65 0.14 -2.76 33.85
CA TRP A 65 -0.55 -1.48 33.82
C TRP A 65 0.43 -0.35 33.54
N GLY A 66 0.00 0.63 32.74
CA GLY A 66 0.72 1.87 32.48
C GLY A 66 -0.25 3.02 32.26
N ASN A 67 0.25 4.26 32.34
CA ASN A 67 -0.59 5.48 32.28
C ASN A 67 -1.38 5.63 30.96
N GLU A 68 -0.93 5.01 29.88
CA GLU A 68 -1.58 5.04 28.57
C GLU A 68 -2.65 3.95 28.38
N LEU A 69 -2.86 3.09 29.39
CA LEU A 69 -3.64 1.86 29.28
C LEU A 69 -5.00 2.01 29.97
N ASP A 70 -6.05 2.08 29.17
CA ASP A 70 -7.46 2.11 29.62
C ASP A 70 -8.04 0.68 29.74
N SER A 71 -8.65 0.38 30.89
CA SER A 71 -9.23 -0.94 31.18
C SER A 71 -10.38 -1.31 30.25
N THR A 72 -11.14 -0.32 29.75
CA THR A 72 -12.21 -0.54 28.78
C THR A 72 -11.66 -1.07 27.46
N SER A 73 -10.57 -0.48 26.99
CA SER A 73 -9.87 -0.89 25.78
C SER A 73 -9.33 -2.32 25.88
N VAL A 74 -8.77 -2.70 27.04
CA VAL A 74 -8.34 -4.09 27.31
C VAL A 74 -9.53 -5.06 27.31
N GLY A 75 -10.63 -4.69 27.98
CA GLY A 75 -11.85 -5.48 27.98
C GLY A 75 -12.39 -5.70 26.56
N GLY A 76 -12.28 -4.69 25.69
CA GLY A 76 -12.61 -4.78 24.26
C GLY A 76 -11.76 -5.81 23.51
N LEU A 77 -10.43 -5.81 23.73
CA LEU A 77 -9.53 -6.79 23.12
C LEU A 77 -9.86 -8.22 23.56
N ALA A 78 -10.08 -8.43 24.86
CA ALA A 78 -10.34 -9.75 25.43
C ALA A 78 -11.73 -10.32 25.09
N SER A 79 -12.73 -9.45 24.93
CA SER A 79 -14.10 -9.86 24.61
C SER A 79 -14.36 -10.11 23.12
N THR A 80 -13.50 -9.57 22.25
CA THR A 80 -13.66 -9.69 20.79
C THR A 80 -13.29 -11.11 20.31
N ARG A 81 -14.31 -11.95 20.09
CA ARG A 81 -14.13 -13.34 19.63
C ARG A 81 -13.91 -13.49 18.12
N THR A 82 -14.34 -12.51 17.34
CA THR A 82 -14.22 -12.56 15.87
C THR A 82 -13.52 -11.30 15.38
N TYR A 83 -12.40 -11.49 14.70
CA TYR A 83 -11.62 -10.43 14.11
C TYR A 83 -11.54 -10.67 12.59
N PRO A 84 -11.95 -9.70 11.76
CA PRO A 84 -11.98 -9.90 10.31
C PRO A 84 -10.55 -9.96 9.77
N LEU A 85 -10.27 -10.98 8.95
CA LEU A 85 -9.04 -11.01 8.16
C LEU A 85 -9.08 -9.84 7.17
N LYS A 86 -8.11 -8.93 7.22
CA LYS A 86 -7.98 -7.83 6.24
C LYS A 86 -6.94 -8.22 5.21
N SER A 87 -7.26 -8.07 3.93
CA SER A 87 -6.29 -8.32 2.88
C SER A 87 -5.28 -7.17 2.79
N SER A 88 -3.99 -7.49 2.81
CA SER A 88 -2.87 -6.56 2.54
C SER A 88 -2.45 -6.55 1.06
N PHE A 89 -3.22 -7.23 0.21
CA PHE A 89 -2.87 -7.46 -1.18
C PHE A 89 -2.81 -6.15 -1.99
N LYS A 90 -1.65 -5.90 -2.60
CA LYS A 90 -1.40 -4.80 -3.55
C LYS A 90 -0.57 -5.35 -4.72
N PRO A 91 -0.91 -5.05 -5.99
CA PRO A 91 -0.07 -5.42 -7.11
C PRO A 91 1.29 -4.70 -7.03
N THR A 92 2.36 -5.47 -7.26
CA THR A 92 3.77 -5.02 -7.37
C THR A 92 4.22 -5.08 -8.83
N TYR A 93 5.42 -4.57 -9.16
CA TYR A 93 5.94 -4.62 -10.53
C TYR A 93 6.18 -6.06 -11.01
N ASN A 94 6.88 -6.88 -10.22
CA ASN A 94 7.11 -8.29 -10.50
C ASN A 94 5.79 -9.05 -10.67
N MET A 95 4.82 -8.84 -9.77
CA MET A 95 3.54 -9.51 -9.88
C MET A 95 2.80 -9.09 -11.16
N SER A 96 2.75 -7.80 -11.44
CA SER A 96 2.04 -7.27 -12.60
C SER A 96 2.63 -7.80 -13.89
N ILE A 97 3.97 -7.87 -14.00
CA ILE A 97 4.62 -8.39 -15.20
C ILE A 97 4.42 -9.90 -15.36
N ASN A 98 4.43 -10.67 -14.27
CA ASN A 98 4.14 -12.10 -14.30
C ASN A 98 2.68 -12.37 -14.70
N LEU A 99 1.72 -11.58 -14.19
CA LEU A 99 0.32 -11.68 -14.60
C LEU A 99 0.12 -11.34 -16.08
N ILE A 100 0.73 -10.26 -16.57
CA ILE A 100 0.66 -9.88 -17.99
C ILE A 100 1.28 -10.99 -18.85
N SER A 101 2.43 -11.53 -18.45
CA SER A 101 3.09 -12.62 -19.19
C SER A 101 2.26 -13.89 -19.28
N GLN A 102 1.53 -14.24 -18.22
CA GLN A 102 0.80 -15.50 -18.15
C GLN A 102 -0.62 -15.41 -18.75
N PHE A 103 -1.31 -14.29 -18.54
CA PHE A 103 -2.73 -14.15 -18.86
C PHE A 103 -3.03 -13.07 -19.90
N GLY A 104 -2.08 -12.17 -20.19
CA GLY A 104 -2.32 -10.94 -20.94
C GLY A 104 -2.91 -9.82 -20.06
N SER A 105 -2.77 -8.56 -20.48
CA SER A 105 -3.17 -7.38 -19.70
C SER A 105 -4.63 -7.40 -19.26
N ASP A 106 -5.57 -7.67 -20.16
CA ASP A 106 -7.00 -7.60 -19.84
C ASP A 106 -7.41 -8.67 -18.82
N LYS A 107 -7.00 -9.93 -19.04
CA LYS A 107 -7.30 -11.02 -18.10
C LYS A 107 -6.58 -10.85 -16.77
N ALA A 108 -5.35 -10.34 -16.77
CA ALA A 108 -4.62 -9.99 -15.55
C ALA A 108 -5.40 -8.96 -14.72
N ARG A 109 -5.89 -7.90 -15.38
CA ARG A 109 -6.71 -6.86 -14.75
C ARG A 109 -7.99 -7.43 -14.15
N THR A 110 -8.75 -8.23 -14.91
CA THR A 110 -9.98 -8.88 -14.41
C THR A 110 -9.70 -9.87 -13.28
N SER A 111 -8.57 -10.59 -13.32
CA SER A 111 -8.20 -11.50 -12.22
C SER A 111 -7.98 -10.75 -10.90
N LEU A 112 -7.47 -9.53 -10.93
CA LEU A 112 -7.30 -8.70 -9.73
C LEU A 112 -8.64 -8.24 -9.15
N GLU A 113 -9.69 -8.13 -9.98
CA GLU A 113 -11.05 -7.82 -9.53
C GLU A 113 -11.67 -8.97 -8.72
N SER A 114 -11.16 -10.20 -8.86
CA SER A 114 -11.58 -11.36 -8.04
C SER A 114 -10.79 -11.52 -6.74
N SER A 115 -9.88 -10.59 -6.41
CA SER A 115 -9.04 -10.69 -5.22
C SER A 115 -9.82 -10.51 -3.91
N LEU A 116 -9.32 -11.09 -2.81
CA LEU A 116 -9.93 -10.92 -1.48
C LEU A 116 -10.01 -9.44 -1.07
N ALA A 117 -8.99 -8.65 -1.41
CA ALA A 117 -8.99 -7.21 -1.15
C ALA A 117 -10.12 -6.51 -1.91
N GLN A 118 -10.37 -6.89 -3.16
CA GLN A 118 -11.48 -6.37 -3.95
C GLN A 118 -12.84 -6.79 -3.35
N PHE A 119 -13.00 -8.07 -3.02
CA PHE A 119 -14.21 -8.58 -2.36
C PHE A 119 -14.55 -7.83 -1.07
N GLN A 120 -13.53 -7.50 -0.25
CA GLN A 120 -13.71 -6.73 0.98
C GLN A 120 -14.12 -5.28 0.70
N ALA A 121 -13.55 -4.66 -0.33
CA ALA A 121 -13.94 -3.33 -0.79
C ALA A 121 -15.39 -3.31 -1.29
N ASP A 122 -15.79 -4.32 -2.07
CA ASP A 122 -17.16 -4.48 -2.58
C ASP A 122 -18.16 -4.68 -1.43
N LYS A 123 -17.81 -5.50 -0.44
CA LYS A 123 -18.66 -5.69 0.75
C LYS A 123 -18.84 -4.38 1.54
N ALA A 124 -17.80 -3.57 1.65
CA ALA A 124 -17.84 -2.29 2.35
C ALA A 124 -18.74 -1.25 1.67
N VAL A 125 -19.07 -1.42 0.40
CA VAL A 125 -19.94 -0.50 -0.35
C VAL A 125 -21.39 -0.98 -0.47
N VAL A 126 -21.73 -2.21 -0.06
CA VAL A 126 -23.11 -2.74 -0.16
C VAL A 126 -24.13 -1.82 0.51
N GLY A 127 -23.78 -1.23 1.66
CA GLY A 127 -24.63 -0.25 2.34
C GLY A 127 -24.86 1.01 1.51
N LEU A 128 -23.81 1.50 0.84
CA LEU A 128 -23.90 2.65 -0.08
C LEU A 128 -24.76 2.31 -1.30
N ALA A 129 -24.60 1.11 -1.86
CA ALA A 129 -25.41 0.64 -3.00
C ALA A 129 -26.90 0.52 -2.64
N LYS A 130 -27.20 0.02 -1.44
CA LYS A 130 -28.58 -0.01 -0.92
C LYS A 130 -29.15 1.40 -0.77
N GLN A 131 -28.36 2.35 -0.29
CA GLN A 131 -28.76 3.75 -0.16
C GLN A 131 -29.01 4.39 -1.53
N ILE A 132 -28.16 4.12 -2.53
CA ILE A 132 -28.36 4.57 -3.92
C ILE A 132 -29.71 4.10 -4.43
N ARG A 133 -30.01 2.80 -4.37
CA ARG A 133 -31.30 2.25 -4.84
C ARG A 133 -32.50 2.91 -4.15
N LYS A 134 -32.41 3.13 -2.84
CA LYS A 134 -33.46 3.84 -2.08
C LYS A 134 -33.63 5.28 -2.58
N ASN A 135 -32.52 5.99 -2.80
CA ASN A 135 -32.54 7.35 -3.31
C ASN A 135 -33.05 7.42 -4.75
N GLU A 136 -32.71 6.44 -5.60
CA GLU A 136 -33.19 6.33 -6.98
C GLU A 136 -34.71 6.19 -7.01
N SER A 137 -35.28 5.25 -6.25
CA SER A 137 -36.74 5.09 -6.17
C SER A 137 -37.44 6.37 -5.68
N ALA A 138 -36.89 7.02 -4.64
CA ALA A 138 -37.47 8.26 -4.13
C ALA A 138 -37.35 9.42 -5.12
N ARG A 139 -36.22 9.54 -5.82
CA ARG A 139 -36.01 10.53 -6.89
C ARG A 139 -36.99 10.30 -8.03
N ASP A 140 -37.18 9.06 -8.47
CA ASP A 140 -38.06 8.74 -9.60
C ASP A 140 -39.51 9.06 -9.29
N SER A 141 -39.99 8.73 -8.08
CA SER A 141 -41.31 9.16 -7.62
C SER A 141 -41.45 10.69 -7.62
N LEU A 142 -40.45 11.42 -7.12
CA LEU A 142 -40.46 12.88 -7.12
C LEU A 142 -40.39 13.48 -8.54
N PHE A 143 -39.71 12.84 -9.48
CA PHE A 143 -39.71 13.27 -10.88
C PHE A 143 -41.07 13.05 -11.54
N ILE A 144 -41.78 11.97 -11.19
CA ILE A 144 -43.15 11.75 -11.65
C ILE A 144 -44.07 12.83 -11.08
N GLU A 145 -43.99 13.13 -9.78
CA GLU A 145 -44.77 14.19 -9.13
C GLU A 145 -44.41 15.60 -9.63
N ALA A 146 -43.22 15.78 -10.19
CA ALA A 146 -42.79 17.04 -10.79
C ALA A 146 -43.26 17.24 -12.24
N LYS A 147 -43.95 16.26 -12.86
CA LYS A 147 -44.49 16.40 -14.21
C LYS A 147 -45.80 17.16 -14.18
N CYS A 148 -45.98 18.02 -15.17
CA CYS A 148 -47.22 18.71 -15.48
C CYS A 148 -47.65 18.33 -16.91
N ASP A 149 -48.90 18.61 -17.25
CA ASP A 149 -49.46 18.49 -18.61
C ASP A 149 -48.63 19.20 -19.69
N LYS A 150 -47.78 20.17 -19.29
CA LYS A 150 -46.92 20.97 -20.17
C LYS A 150 -45.46 20.47 -20.25
N GLY A 151 -45.12 19.38 -19.57
CA GLY A 151 -43.76 18.81 -19.54
C GLY A 151 -43.21 18.65 -18.11
N ASP A 152 -41.92 18.32 -18.00
CA ASP A 152 -41.25 18.19 -16.71
C ASP A 152 -40.68 19.53 -16.19
N PHE A 153 -40.45 19.57 -14.89
CA PHE A 153 -39.91 20.74 -14.19
C PHE A 153 -38.39 20.68 -13.97
N ILE A 154 -37.68 19.76 -14.63
CA ILE A 154 -36.25 19.53 -14.38
C ILE A 154 -35.45 20.75 -14.83
N GLU A 155 -35.58 21.14 -16.09
CA GLU A 155 -34.88 22.33 -16.63
C GLU A 155 -35.31 23.59 -15.86
N TYR A 156 -36.60 23.77 -15.62
CA TYR A 156 -37.13 24.89 -14.84
C TYR A 156 -36.50 25.01 -13.43
N SER A 157 -36.36 23.88 -12.72
CA SER A 157 -35.76 23.84 -11.38
C SER A 157 -34.24 24.08 -11.42
N GLN A 158 -33.54 23.58 -12.46
CA GLN A 158 -32.13 23.86 -12.67
C GLN A 158 -31.87 25.37 -12.89
N LEU A 159 -32.70 26.05 -13.69
CA LEU A 159 -32.60 27.50 -13.90
C LEU A 159 -32.80 28.28 -12.58
N ARG A 160 -33.77 27.88 -11.73
CA ARG A 160 -33.92 28.48 -10.38
C ARG A 160 -32.71 28.22 -9.49
N GLY A 161 -32.17 27.01 -9.52
CA GLY A 161 -30.97 26.63 -8.77
C GLY A 161 -29.74 27.44 -9.17
N GLN A 162 -29.56 27.68 -10.48
CA GLN A 162 -28.48 28.52 -11.02
C GLN A 162 -28.62 29.98 -10.55
N ILE A 163 -29.83 30.57 -10.63
CA ILE A 163 -30.09 31.92 -10.11
C ILE A 163 -29.71 32.00 -8.62
N LYS A 164 -30.17 31.05 -7.80
CA LYS A 164 -29.89 31.03 -6.36
C LYS A 164 -28.40 30.90 -6.05
N LYS A 165 -27.65 30.12 -6.84
CA LYS A 165 -26.19 29.98 -6.70
C LYS A 165 -25.49 31.28 -7.07
N LEU A 166 -25.82 31.87 -8.22
CA LEU A 166 -25.26 33.14 -8.69
C LEU A 166 -25.58 34.30 -7.72
N GLU A 167 -26.79 34.34 -7.14
CA GLU A 167 -27.16 35.33 -6.11
C GLU A 167 -26.34 35.15 -4.82
N SER A 168 -25.97 33.92 -4.45
CA SER A 168 -25.06 33.65 -3.33
C SER A 168 -23.62 34.08 -3.64
N ASP A 169 -23.16 33.82 -4.87
CA ASP A 169 -21.79 34.15 -5.30
C ASP A 169 -21.60 35.68 -5.51
N SER A 170 -22.63 36.39 -6.00
CA SER A 170 -22.70 37.85 -6.10
C SER A 170 -22.55 38.54 -4.73
N LYS A 171 -23.05 37.92 -3.66
CA LYS A 171 -22.87 38.40 -2.27
C LYS A 171 -21.43 38.24 -1.76
N ARG A 172 -20.67 37.28 -2.30
CA ARG A 172 -19.29 36.98 -1.88
C ARG A 172 -18.22 37.76 -2.66
N SER A 173 -18.48 38.16 -3.90
CA SER A 173 -17.50 38.84 -4.76
C SER A 173 -18.04 40.14 -5.36
N LYS A 174 -17.54 41.30 -4.90
CA LYS A 174 -17.92 42.62 -5.43
C LYS A 174 -17.37 42.90 -6.84
N ARG A 175 -16.29 42.24 -7.24
CA ARG A 175 -15.51 42.57 -8.46
C ARG A 175 -16.14 42.06 -9.76
N LYS A 176 -17.12 41.14 -9.69
CA LYS A 176 -17.83 40.52 -10.83
C LYS A 176 -19.35 40.71 -10.78
N ARG A 177 -19.82 41.68 -10.00
CA ARG A 177 -21.25 41.80 -9.70
C ARG A 177 -22.11 42.11 -10.92
N ALA A 178 -21.65 43.01 -11.79
CA ALA A 178 -22.36 43.36 -13.02
C ALA A 178 -22.50 42.16 -13.97
N GLU A 179 -21.42 41.39 -14.18
CA GLU A 179 -21.45 40.17 -15.00
C GLU A 179 -22.42 39.12 -14.45
N ILE A 180 -22.40 38.90 -13.12
CA ILE A 180 -23.31 37.96 -12.46
C ILE A 180 -24.78 38.44 -12.57
N ASP A 181 -25.02 39.75 -12.43
CA ASP A 181 -26.37 40.32 -12.52
C ASP A 181 -26.93 40.21 -13.96
N ASP A 182 -26.10 40.40 -14.99
CA ASP A 182 -26.46 40.18 -16.40
C ASP A 182 -26.77 38.70 -16.69
N GLU A 183 -25.97 37.79 -16.14
CA GLU A 183 -26.18 36.34 -16.26
C GLU A 183 -27.50 35.93 -15.58
N ILE A 184 -27.77 36.43 -14.36
CA ILE A 184 -29.05 36.24 -13.66
C ILE A 184 -30.21 36.77 -14.51
N ALA A 185 -30.08 37.95 -15.11
CA ALA A 185 -31.12 38.53 -15.96
C ALA A 185 -31.42 37.64 -17.18
N SER A 186 -30.37 37.08 -17.81
CA SER A 186 -30.51 36.14 -18.92
C SER A 186 -31.25 34.86 -18.51
N ILE A 187 -30.92 34.30 -17.34
CA ILE A 187 -31.54 33.07 -16.83
C ILE A 187 -33.00 33.34 -16.44
N ARG A 188 -33.30 34.50 -15.84
CA ARG A 188 -34.68 34.93 -15.54
C ARG A 188 -35.52 35.05 -16.82
N LYS A 189 -34.95 35.56 -17.91
CA LYS A 189 -35.63 35.63 -19.22
C LYS A 189 -35.91 34.24 -19.79
N ARG A 190 -34.93 33.33 -19.76
CA ARG A 190 -35.11 31.92 -20.16
C ARG A 190 -36.19 31.23 -19.32
N MET A 191 -36.17 31.44 -18.00
CA MET A 191 -37.15 30.87 -17.08
C MET A 191 -38.57 31.39 -17.35
N LYS A 192 -38.73 32.69 -17.68
CA LYS A 192 -40.05 33.27 -18.03
C LYS A 192 -40.61 32.69 -19.33
N ASN A 193 -39.74 32.38 -20.27
CA ASN A 193 -40.11 31.79 -21.57
C ASN A 193 -40.29 30.27 -21.50
N HIS A 194 -39.95 29.63 -20.38
CA HIS A 194 -40.10 28.19 -20.22
C HIS A 194 -41.58 27.80 -20.16
N ILE A 195 -41.95 26.71 -20.84
CA ILE A 195 -43.34 26.27 -21.04
C ILE A 195 -44.07 26.08 -19.69
N CYS A 196 -43.36 25.47 -18.72
CA CYS A 196 -43.85 25.24 -17.36
C CYS A 196 -43.96 26.50 -16.48
N HIS A 197 -43.51 27.69 -16.93
CA HIS A 197 -43.62 28.93 -16.15
C HIS A 197 -45.07 29.36 -15.90
N SER A 198 -45.97 28.95 -16.81
CA SER A 198 -47.41 29.22 -16.79
C SER A 198 -48.24 28.15 -16.05
N CYS A 199 -47.59 27.21 -15.36
CA CYS A 199 -48.28 26.17 -14.60
C CYS A 199 -48.99 26.77 -13.37
N PRO A 200 -50.26 26.41 -13.09
CA PRO A 200 -50.95 26.84 -11.87
C PRO A 200 -50.28 26.36 -10.58
N ASP A 201 -49.73 25.13 -10.58
CA ASP A 201 -49.06 24.53 -9.42
C ASP A 201 -47.53 24.55 -9.51
N ARG A 202 -47.00 25.60 -10.14
CA ARG A 202 -45.57 25.75 -10.46
C ARG A 202 -44.65 25.60 -9.26
N GLU A 203 -45.03 26.13 -8.10
CA GLU A 203 -44.18 26.09 -6.91
C GLU A 203 -44.08 24.68 -6.32
N ASN A 204 -45.14 23.86 -6.35
CA ASN A 204 -45.08 22.48 -5.87
C ASN A 204 -44.27 21.61 -6.83
N HIS A 205 -44.54 21.66 -8.14
CA HIS A 205 -43.73 20.92 -9.12
C HIS A 205 -42.25 21.33 -9.08
N SER A 206 -41.96 22.62 -8.91
CA SER A 206 -40.59 23.12 -8.73
C SER A 206 -39.93 22.57 -7.45
N ARG A 207 -40.68 22.44 -6.35
CA ARG A 207 -40.18 21.85 -5.09
C ARG A 207 -39.89 20.35 -5.24
N PHE A 208 -40.76 19.60 -5.90
CA PHE A 208 -40.53 18.19 -6.19
C PHE A 208 -39.30 17.99 -7.07
N ALA A 209 -39.16 18.79 -8.13
CA ALA A 209 -37.98 18.78 -8.99
C ALA A 209 -36.69 19.17 -8.26
N GLU A 210 -36.72 20.20 -7.39
CA GLU A 210 -35.54 20.59 -6.59
C GLU A 210 -35.10 19.46 -5.63
N ARG A 211 -36.07 18.78 -4.98
CA ARG A 211 -35.79 17.63 -4.12
C ARG A 211 -35.23 16.45 -4.91
N ALA A 212 -35.79 16.14 -6.08
CA ALA A 212 -35.30 15.09 -6.96
C ALA A 212 -33.85 15.38 -7.43
N LEU A 213 -33.55 16.61 -7.86
CA LEU A 213 -32.20 17.04 -8.24
C LEU A 213 -31.21 17.02 -7.08
N ARG A 214 -31.67 17.24 -5.84
CA ARG A 214 -30.83 17.03 -4.65
C ARG A 214 -30.50 15.56 -4.45
N LEU A 215 -31.50 14.68 -4.52
CA LEU A 215 -31.28 13.23 -4.43
C LEU A 215 -30.37 12.72 -5.54
N GLN A 216 -30.50 13.25 -6.76
CA GLN A 216 -29.58 12.93 -7.87
C GLN A 216 -28.13 13.24 -7.51
N ARG A 217 -27.84 14.44 -6.98
CA ARG A 217 -26.48 14.80 -6.53
C ARG A 217 -25.97 13.89 -5.40
N GLU A 218 -26.85 13.46 -4.49
CA GLU A 218 -26.50 12.50 -3.45
C GLU A 218 -26.19 11.11 -4.03
N ILE A 219 -26.95 10.66 -5.03
CA ILE A 219 -26.69 9.43 -5.79
C ILE A 219 -25.34 9.52 -6.49
N ASP A 220 -25.06 10.62 -7.20
CA ASP A 220 -23.81 10.83 -7.93
C ASP A 220 -22.61 10.74 -6.96
N GLY A 221 -22.67 11.45 -5.83
CA GLY A 221 -21.62 11.42 -4.81
C GLY A 221 -21.51 10.10 -4.05
N LEU A 222 -22.58 9.32 -3.91
CA LEU A 222 -22.51 7.95 -3.41
C LEU A 222 -21.85 7.02 -4.43
N THR A 223 -22.22 7.14 -5.70
CA THR A 223 -21.69 6.36 -6.82
C THR A 223 -20.19 6.57 -6.98
N GLU A 224 -19.74 7.82 -6.90
CA GLU A 224 -18.31 8.15 -6.93
C GLU A 224 -17.54 7.53 -5.76
N ARG A 225 -18.14 7.54 -4.55
CA ARG A 225 -17.55 6.87 -3.36
C ARG A 225 -17.50 5.36 -3.49
N ILE A 226 -18.44 4.75 -4.19
CA ILE A 226 -18.38 3.32 -4.52
C ILE A 226 -17.21 3.08 -5.48
N ASN A 227 -17.17 3.79 -6.60
CA ASN A 227 -16.16 3.64 -7.64
C ASN A 227 -14.73 3.94 -7.17
N SER A 228 -14.57 4.81 -6.17
CA SER A 228 -13.26 5.08 -5.55
C SER A 228 -12.80 3.96 -4.63
N ARG A 229 -13.70 3.12 -4.09
CA ARG A 229 -13.38 2.00 -3.20
C ARG A 229 -13.24 0.68 -3.95
N THR A 230 -14.11 0.40 -4.91
CA THR A 230 -14.21 -0.90 -5.60
C THR A 230 -13.30 -1.04 -6.83
N ASN A 231 -12.45 -0.08 -7.14
CA ASN A 231 -11.54 -0.20 -8.30
C ASN A 231 -10.10 0.18 -7.96
N VAL A 232 -9.74 0.25 -6.68
CA VAL A 232 -8.42 0.71 -6.24
C VAL A 232 -7.31 -0.20 -6.78
N ILE A 233 -7.54 -1.51 -6.74
CA ILE A 233 -6.53 -2.51 -7.11
C ILE A 233 -6.33 -2.51 -8.63
N ALA A 234 -7.41 -2.53 -9.40
CA ALA A 234 -7.36 -2.46 -10.86
C ALA A 234 -6.71 -1.15 -11.33
N LYS A 235 -7.10 0.00 -10.75
CA LYS A 235 -6.47 1.29 -11.05
C LYS A 235 -4.98 1.31 -10.69
N ARG A 236 -4.55 0.67 -9.61
CA ARG A 236 -3.13 0.54 -9.26
C ARG A 236 -2.38 -0.29 -10.30
N PHE A 237 -2.94 -1.41 -10.75
CA PHE A 237 -2.38 -2.23 -11.82
C PHE A 237 -2.26 -1.44 -13.14
N ASP A 238 -3.30 -0.70 -13.51
CA ASP A 238 -3.30 0.15 -14.72
C ASP A 238 -2.18 1.21 -14.66
N ARG A 239 -1.94 1.82 -13.49
CA ARG A 239 -0.83 2.77 -13.28
C ARG A 239 0.54 2.09 -13.31
N ILE A 240 0.68 0.91 -12.72
CA ILE A 240 1.92 0.11 -12.77
C ILE A 240 2.26 -0.24 -14.22
N LYS A 241 1.26 -0.62 -15.03
CA LYS A 241 1.41 -0.87 -16.47
C LYS A 241 2.01 0.34 -17.20
N ILE A 242 1.54 1.55 -16.91
CA ILE A 242 2.11 2.78 -17.49
C ILE A 242 3.61 2.94 -17.14
N ILE A 243 4.01 2.63 -15.91
CA ILE A 243 5.42 2.66 -15.52
C ILE A 243 6.21 1.57 -16.26
N LEU A 244 5.71 0.34 -16.28
CA LEU A 244 6.38 -0.75 -16.98
C LEU A 244 6.58 -0.43 -18.47
N ASP A 245 5.60 0.22 -19.12
CA ASP A 245 5.68 0.67 -20.51
C ASP A 245 6.72 1.80 -20.66
N LYS A 246 6.64 2.84 -19.81
CA LYS A 246 7.57 3.97 -19.79
C LYS A 246 9.03 3.55 -19.64
N PHE A 247 9.31 2.51 -18.86
CA PHE A 247 10.65 1.97 -18.66
C PHE A 247 11.01 0.83 -19.65
N GLY A 248 10.10 0.45 -20.55
CA GLY A 248 10.35 -0.54 -21.62
C GLY A 248 10.35 -2.01 -21.16
N TYR A 249 9.67 -2.31 -20.06
CA TYR A 249 9.44 -3.69 -19.59
C TYR A 249 8.26 -4.37 -20.29
N ILE A 250 7.34 -3.57 -20.82
CA ILE A 250 6.28 -4.02 -21.72
C ILE A 250 6.27 -3.13 -22.96
N ASP A 251 5.72 -3.67 -24.05
CA ASP A 251 5.46 -2.97 -25.32
C ASP A 251 4.16 -3.53 -25.89
N ASN A 252 3.15 -2.67 -26.08
CA ASN A 252 1.83 -3.07 -26.58
C ASN A 252 1.25 -4.31 -25.86
N ASP A 253 1.29 -4.30 -24.53
CA ASP A 253 0.84 -5.41 -23.66
C ASP A 253 1.58 -6.73 -23.80
N GLN A 254 2.74 -6.72 -24.47
CA GLN A 254 3.65 -7.84 -24.55
C GLN A 254 4.89 -7.61 -23.68
N ILE A 255 5.33 -8.69 -23.02
CA ILE A 255 6.52 -8.64 -22.17
C ILE A 255 7.80 -8.56 -23.00
N THR A 256 8.66 -7.58 -22.71
CA THR A 256 9.95 -7.41 -23.40
C THR A 256 11.03 -8.33 -22.81
N LYS A 257 12.25 -8.32 -23.39
CA LYS A 257 13.40 -9.02 -22.80
C LYS A 257 13.72 -8.49 -21.38
N PRO A 258 13.83 -7.17 -21.15
CA PRO A 258 13.88 -6.61 -19.79
C PRO A 258 12.70 -7.04 -18.91
N GLY A 259 11.50 -7.13 -19.48
CA GLY A 259 10.32 -7.63 -18.77
C GLY A 259 10.51 -9.03 -18.18
N LYS A 260 11.05 -9.96 -18.99
CA LYS A 260 11.37 -11.33 -18.56
C LYS A 260 12.47 -11.38 -17.50
N MET A 261 13.37 -10.40 -17.46
CA MET A 261 14.36 -10.25 -16.40
C MET A 261 13.70 -9.82 -15.09
N LEU A 262 12.89 -8.76 -15.12
CA LEU A 262 12.16 -8.25 -13.95
C LEU A 262 11.24 -9.31 -13.32
N ALA A 263 10.59 -10.14 -14.16
CA ALA A 263 9.73 -11.23 -13.72
C ALA A 263 10.42 -12.25 -12.78
N LYS A 264 11.76 -12.30 -12.77
CA LYS A 264 12.58 -13.21 -11.95
C LYS A 264 13.11 -12.59 -10.65
N ILE A 265 12.88 -11.30 -10.45
CA ILE A 265 13.36 -10.55 -9.28
C ILE A 265 12.18 -10.34 -8.33
N TYR A 266 12.27 -10.93 -7.15
CA TYR A 266 11.25 -10.89 -6.12
C TYR A 266 11.69 -9.99 -4.97
N GLY A 267 10.92 -8.95 -4.70
CA GLY A 267 11.18 -8.00 -3.61
C GLY A 267 10.43 -6.70 -3.82
N GLU A 268 10.51 -5.81 -2.83
CA GLU A 268 9.86 -4.49 -2.88
C GLU A 268 10.57 -3.49 -3.79
N THR A 269 11.85 -3.71 -4.06
CA THR A 269 12.73 -2.88 -4.90
C THR A 269 13.06 -3.55 -6.24
N ASP A 270 12.20 -4.46 -6.69
CA ASP A 270 12.35 -5.26 -7.91
C ASP A 270 12.68 -4.43 -9.17
N LEU A 271 11.93 -3.35 -9.40
CA LEU A 271 12.15 -2.43 -10.52
C LEU A 271 13.46 -1.66 -10.40
N LEU A 272 13.86 -1.23 -9.19
CA LEU A 272 15.14 -0.57 -8.95
C LEU A 272 16.31 -1.51 -9.27
N ILE A 273 16.22 -2.77 -8.83
CA ILE A 273 17.24 -3.79 -9.11
C ILE A 273 17.32 -4.05 -10.63
N ALA A 274 16.18 -4.23 -11.30
CA ALA A 274 16.13 -4.47 -12.73
C ALA A 274 16.73 -3.29 -13.54
N GLU A 275 16.39 -2.05 -13.19
CA GLU A 275 16.98 -0.87 -13.82
C GLU A 275 18.49 -0.75 -13.52
N SER A 276 18.94 -1.14 -12.32
CA SER A 276 20.37 -1.14 -11.97
C SER A 276 21.17 -2.14 -12.80
N ILE A 277 20.60 -3.31 -13.11
CA ILE A 277 21.20 -4.29 -14.03
C ILE A 277 21.26 -3.71 -15.45
N ARG A 278 20.17 -3.08 -15.93
CA ARG A 278 20.11 -2.49 -17.27
C ARG A 278 21.08 -1.32 -17.46
N ALA A 279 21.34 -0.59 -16.39
CA ALA A 279 22.32 0.49 -16.35
C ALA A 279 23.77 -0.01 -16.16
N ASP A 280 23.97 -1.33 -16.16
CA ASP A 280 25.28 -2.00 -16.05
C ASP A 280 26.06 -1.64 -14.78
N LEU A 281 25.36 -1.29 -13.69
CA LEU A 281 26.00 -0.81 -12.45
C LEU A 281 26.78 -1.90 -11.70
N PHE A 282 26.60 -3.17 -12.06
CA PHE A 282 27.17 -4.31 -11.34
C PHE A 282 28.37 -4.94 -12.05
N SER A 283 28.61 -4.63 -13.32
CA SER A 283 29.59 -5.36 -14.14
C SER A 283 31.04 -5.15 -13.74
N ASN A 284 31.38 -3.98 -13.17
CA ASN A 284 32.73 -3.65 -12.72
C ASN A 284 32.97 -3.94 -11.23
N LEU A 285 31.99 -4.50 -10.53
CA LEU A 285 32.10 -4.75 -9.09
C LEU A 285 32.82 -6.07 -8.81
N SER A 286 33.69 -6.07 -7.80
CA SER A 286 34.17 -7.33 -7.25
C SER A 286 33.04 -8.07 -6.53
N ALA A 287 33.22 -9.37 -6.28
CA ALA A 287 32.24 -10.16 -5.51
C ALA A 287 31.93 -9.57 -4.12
N THR A 288 32.90 -8.91 -3.50
CA THR A 288 32.73 -8.26 -2.19
C THR A 288 31.98 -6.93 -2.33
N ASP A 289 32.25 -6.18 -3.39
CA ASP A 289 31.59 -4.91 -3.67
C ASP A 289 30.14 -5.10 -4.09
N LEU A 290 29.86 -6.14 -4.89
CA LEU A 290 28.51 -6.51 -5.30
C LEU A 290 27.61 -6.76 -4.08
N VAL A 291 28.11 -7.52 -3.09
CA VAL A 291 27.40 -7.78 -1.83
C VAL A 291 27.06 -6.48 -1.09
N ALA A 292 28.00 -5.54 -1.03
CA ALA A 292 27.80 -4.25 -0.40
C ALA A 292 26.72 -3.43 -1.12
N VAL A 293 26.77 -3.38 -2.45
CA VAL A 293 25.84 -2.60 -3.27
C VAL A 293 24.42 -3.16 -3.21
N ILE A 294 24.22 -4.47 -3.40
CA ILE A 294 22.88 -5.07 -3.38
C ILE A 294 22.23 -5.04 -1.99
N SER A 295 23.03 -4.94 -0.93
CA SER A 295 22.50 -4.77 0.43
C SER A 295 21.59 -3.54 0.53
N SER A 296 21.82 -2.52 -0.30
CA SER A 296 21.02 -1.30 -0.29
C SER A 296 19.58 -1.46 -0.78
N CYS A 297 19.35 -2.46 -1.62
CA CYS A 297 18.02 -2.75 -2.15
C CYS A 297 17.13 -3.50 -1.15
N ILE A 298 17.72 -4.10 -0.10
CA ILE A 298 17.01 -5.01 0.81
C ILE A 298 17.00 -4.56 2.27
N TYR A 299 18.02 -3.82 2.71
CA TYR A 299 18.19 -3.47 4.12
C TYR A 299 17.40 -2.22 4.45
N GLU A 300 16.99 -2.10 5.71
CA GLU A 300 16.33 -0.93 6.25
C GLU A 300 16.91 -0.64 7.64
N SER A 301 17.51 0.54 7.77
CA SER A 301 18.08 1.03 9.02
C SER A 301 16.94 1.40 9.98
N ARG A 302 17.13 1.10 11.26
CA ARG A 302 16.19 1.55 12.31
C ARG A 302 16.42 2.99 12.74
N ASN A 303 17.60 3.53 12.43
CA ASN A 303 18.08 4.83 12.89
C ASN A 303 18.65 5.62 11.69
N ASP A 304 18.57 6.94 11.74
CA ASP A 304 19.07 7.84 10.68
C ASP A 304 20.59 8.11 10.77
N GLU A 305 21.38 7.16 11.29
CA GLU A 305 22.83 7.34 11.35
C GLU A 305 23.44 7.33 9.93
N ALA A 306 24.44 8.19 9.72
CA ALA A 306 25.12 8.28 8.44
C ALA A 306 25.80 6.95 8.10
N ALA A 307 25.37 6.36 6.99
CA ALA A 307 25.90 5.10 6.49
C ALA A 307 27.40 5.19 6.20
N LYS A 308 28.15 4.20 6.70
CA LYS A 308 29.56 4.00 6.31
C LYS A 308 29.57 3.30 4.95
N ILE A 309 30.23 3.91 3.96
CA ILE A 309 30.34 3.37 2.60
C ILE A 309 31.80 3.04 2.30
N PRO A 310 32.13 1.83 1.83
CA PRO A 310 33.48 1.51 1.36
C PRO A 310 33.89 2.39 0.16
N ARG A 311 35.20 2.66 0.02
CA ARG A 311 35.73 3.45 -1.11
C ARG A 311 35.80 2.62 -2.40
N GLY A 312 35.83 3.30 -3.54
CA GLY A 312 36.02 2.70 -4.85
C GLY A 312 34.73 2.63 -5.66
N GLU A 313 34.63 1.63 -6.55
CA GLU A 313 33.53 1.46 -7.50
C GLU A 313 32.14 1.36 -6.83
N ILE A 314 32.08 0.97 -5.56
CA ILE A 314 30.85 0.96 -4.76
C ILE A 314 30.20 2.34 -4.73
N GLN A 315 30.97 3.42 -4.58
CA GLN A 315 30.41 4.79 -4.49
C GLN A 315 29.77 5.20 -5.82
N THR A 316 30.40 4.84 -6.94
CA THR A 316 29.87 5.06 -8.29
C THR A 316 28.57 4.27 -8.49
N ALA A 317 28.56 2.99 -8.13
CA ALA A 317 27.37 2.14 -8.24
C ALA A 317 26.21 2.64 -7.36
N LEU A 318 26.46 2.96 -6.09
CA LEU A 318 25.44 3.49 -5.17
C LEU A 318 24.89 4.84 -5.64
N SER A 319 25.75 5.73 -6.16
CA SER A 319 25.31 6.98 -6.78
C SER A 319 24.41 6.73 -8.00
N GLY A 320 24.76 5.74 -8.83
CA GLY A 320 23.93 5.27 -9.94
C GLY A 320 22.56 4.79 -9.47
N ILE A 321 22.51 3.96 -8.43
CA ILE A 321 21.28 3.46 -7.81
C ILE A 321 20.42 4.63 -7.32
N SER A 322 20.99 5.60 -6.60
CA SER A 322 20.24 6.78 -6.15
C SER A 322 19.64 7.60 -7.30
N LYS A 323 20.37 7.75 -8.42
CA LYS A 323 19.87 8.44 -9.61
C LYS A 323 18.71 7.68 -10.27
N ILE A 324 18.82 6.36 -10.37
CA ILE A 324 17.75 5.50 -10.90
C ILE A 324 16.53 5.57 -9.99
N TYR A 325 16.71 5.47 -8.67
CA TYR A 325 15.64 5.63 -7.69
C TYR A 325 14.91 6.96 -7.87
N GLY A 326 15.64 8.07 -7.99
CA GLY A 326 15.02 9.38 -8.23
C GLY A 326 14.13 9.41 -9.48
N ARG A 327 14.57 8.80 -10.59
CA ARG A 327 13.75 8.70 -11.82
C ARG A 327 12.49 7.86 -11.62
N ILE A 328 12.60 6.74 -10.92
CA ILE A 328 11.45 5.87 -10.62
C ILE A 328 10.48 6.58 -9.68
N HIS A 329 10.99 7.16 -8.59
CA HIS A 329 10.21 7.87 -7.58
C HIS A 329 9.42 9.04 -8.19
N SER A 330 10.03 9.83 -9.09
CA SER A 330 9.31 10.88 -9.81
C SER A 330 8.19 10.30 -10.69
N ALA A 331 8.45 9.22 -11.43
CA ALA A 331 7.43 8.58 -12.27
C ALA A 331 6.28 7.96 -11.46
N GLU A 332 6.56 7.39 -10.29
CA GLU A 332 5.55 6.89 -9.35
C GLU A 332 4.69 8.02 -8.79
N THR A 333 5.33 9.11 -8.38
CA THR A 333 4.67 10.29 -7.83
C THR A 333 3.76 10.97 -8.86
N ASP A 334 4.23 11.12 -10.10
CA ASP A 334 3.45 11.70 -11.22
C ASP A 334 2.13 10.94 -11.46
N LEU A 335 2.11 9.63 -11.19
CA LEU A 335 0.93 8.77 -11.35
C LEU A 335 0.13 8.56 -10.06
N ASN A 336 0.48 9.26 -8.98
CA ASN A 336 -0.10 9.07 -7.65
C ASN A 336 -0.04 7.59 -7.20
N LEU A 337 1.07 6.93 -7.48
CA LEU A 337 1.40 5.65 -6.89
C LEU A 337 2.13 5.87 -5.57
N GLU A 338 1.90 4.96 -4.62
CA GLU A 338 2.71 4.86 -3.41
C GLU A 338 4.14 4.50 -3.83
N PRO A 339 5.13 5.39 -3.61
CA PRO A 339 6.47 5.16 -4.11
C PRO A 339 7.12 3.93 -3.47
N MET A 340 8.01 3.27 -4.19
CA MET A 340 8.82 2.22 -3.60
C MET A 340 9.75 2.78 -2.51
N ARG A 341 10.15 1.90 -1.60
CA ARG A 341 11.12 2.20 -0.55
C ARG A 341 12.43 2.70 -1.14
N ALA A 342 13.01 3.73 -0.52
CA ALA A 342 14.32 4.25 -0.89
C ALA A 342 15.43 3.21 -0.62
N PRO A 343 16.51 3.18 -1.41
CA PRO A 343 17.67 2.37 -1.10
C PRO A 343 18.35 2.85 0.19
N ASP A 344 18.79 1.92 1.02
CA ASP A 344 19.39 2.21 2.33
C ASP A 344 20.85 1.78 2.37
N PHE A 345 21.77 2.66 2.76
CA PHE A 345 23.21 2.36 2.70
C PHE A 345 23.80 1.85 4.02
N GLY A 346 23.00 1.74 5.09
CA GLY A 346 23.43 1.42 6.44
C GLY A 346 24.13 0.06 6.56
N PHE A 347 23.78 -0.91 5.72
CA PHE A 347 24.36 -2.26 5.74
C PHE A 347 25.52 -2.47 4.77
N CYS A 348 25.87 -1.48 3.93
CA CYS A 348 26.93 -1.61 2.92
C CYS A 348 28.29 -1.95 3.54
N TRP A 349 28.70 -1.26 4.61
CA TRP A 349 29.99 -1.52 5.26
C TRP A 349 30.05 -2.88 5.96
N ALA A 350 28.99 -3.26 6.66
CA ALA A 350 28.94 -4.52 7.41
C ALA A 350 28.98 -5.73 6.47
N SER A 351 28.18 -5.69 5.41
CA SER A 351 28.14 -6.74 4.38
C SER A 351 29.44 -6.82 3.58
N HIS A 352 30.05 -5.68 3.24
CA HIS A 352 31.39 -5.64 2.63
C HIS A 352 32.43 -6.33 3.52
N LYS A 353 32.57 -5.92 4.79
CA LYS A 353 33.53 -6.52 5.74
C LYS A 353 33.34 -8.03 5.85
N TRP A 354 32.09 -8.50 5.92
CA TRP A 354 31.79 -9.91 5.97
C TRP A 354 32.24 -10.64 4.69
N ALA A 355 31.91 -10.11 3.52
CA ALA A 355 32.36 -10.67 2.25
C ALA A 355 33.89 -10.60 2.06
N SER A 356 34.59 -9.72 2.77
CA SER A 356 36.07 -9.68 2.82
C SER A 356 36.70 -10.72 3.76
N GLY A 357 35.91 -11.54 4.48
CA GLY A 357 36.42 -12.59 5.35
C GLY A 357 36.53 -12.25 6.84
N ASN A 358 36.09 -11.06 7.27
CA ASN A 358 36.16 -10.67 8.69
C ASN A 358 35.31 -11.57 9.60
N SER A 359 35.70 -11.71 10.87
CA SER A 359 34.88 -12.39 11.87
C SER A 359 33.60 -11.61 12.17
N LEU A 360 32.56 -12.31 12.63
CA LEU A 360 31.28 -11.68 13.02
C LEU A 360 31.52 -10.63 14.13
N THR A 361 32.37 -10.94 15.09
CA THR A 361 32.74 -10.02 16.17
C THR A 361 33.36 -8.73 15.65
N SER A 362 34.16 -8.78 14.59
CA SER A 362 34.75 -7.60 13.94
C SER A 362 33.72 -6.78 13.14
N VAL A 363 32.74 -7.45 12.53
CA VAL A 363 31.67 -6.81 11.76
C VAL A 363 30.69 -6.06 12.66
N LEU A 364 30.34 -6.64 13.80
CA LEU A 364 29.39 -6.04 14.76
C LEU A 364 30.03 -4.98 15.67
N LYS A 365 31.37 -4.91 15.73
CA LYS A 365 32.06 -3.95 16.58
C LYS A 365 31.75 -2.50 16.15
N GLY A 366 31.07 -1.76 17.03
CA GLY A 366 30.73 -0.36 16.80
C GLY A 366 29.56 -0.13 15.85
N ASN A 367 28.68 -1.13 15.69
CA ASN A 367 27.37 -1.01 15.04
C ASN A 367 26.29 -1.50 16.01
N ASP A 368 25.10 -0.89 15.99
CA ASP A 368 23.94 -1.29 16.82
C ASP A 368 23.21 -2.55 16.29
N LEU A 369 23.83 -3.26 15.35
CA LEU A 369 23.24 -4.42 14.70
C LEU A 369 23.32 -5.66 15.59
N THR A 370 22.18 -6.30 15.82
CA THR A 370 22.16 -7.60 16.53
C THR A 370 22.67 -8.73 15.62
N VAL A 371 23.16 -9.83 16.22
CA VAL A 371 23.54 -11.04 15.47
C VAL A 371 22.36 -11.56 14.62
N GLY A 372 21.15 -11.54 15.17
CA GLY A 372 19.95 -12.00 14.47
C GLY A 372 19.61 -11.16 13.25
N ASP A 373 19.63 -9.83 13.40
CA ASP A 373 19.39 -8.89 12.29
C ASP A 373 20.47 -9.02 11.20
N PHE A 374 21.73 -9.22 11.59
CA PHE A 374 22.82 -9.51 10.66
C PHE A 374 22.56 -10.78 9.85
N VAL A 375 22.26 -11.90 10.53
CA VAL A 375 22.01 -13.19 9.87
C VAL A 375 20.81 -13.10 8.92
N ARG A 376 19.73 -12.43 9.34
CA ARG A 376 18.55 -12.20 8.51
C ARG A 376 18.90 -11.42 7.25
N SER A 377 19.59 -10.29 7.40
CA SER A 377 19.99 -9.43 6.29
C SER A 377 20.90 -10.18 5.31
N MET A 378 21.89 -10.93 5.80
CA MET A 378 22.76 -11.74 4.97
C MET A 378 22.02 -12.86 4.22
N LYS A 379 21.02 -13.50 4.83
CA LYS A 379 20.17 -14.49 4.15
C LYS A 379 19.35 -13.85 3.02
N GLN A 380 18.83 -12.64 3.23
CA GLN A 380 18.16 -11.88 2.17
C GLN A 380 19.13 -11.50 1.03
N ILE A 381 20.38 -11.14 1.34
CA ILE A 381 21.43 -10.93 0.32
C ILE A 381 21.65 -12.20 -0.49
N ILE A 382 21.79 -13.35 0.18
CA ILE A 382 22.01 -14.65 -0.48
C ILE A 382 20.84 -15.01 -1.40
N ASP A 383 19.61 -14.80 -0.93
CA ASP A 383 18.41 -15.03 -1.74
C ASP A 383 18.40 -14.12 -2.98
N LEU A 384 18.66 -12.81 -2.81
CA LEU A 384 18.74 -11.88 -3.92
C LEU A 384 19.87 -12.25 -4.90
N LEU A 385 21.06 -12.63 -4.43
CA LEU A 385 22.15 -13.12 -5.29
C LEU A 385 21.71 -14.31 -6.14
N ARG A 386 20.97 -15.27 -5.56
CA ARG A 386 20.44 -16.43 -6.28
C ARG A 386 19.42 -16.02 -7.35
N GLN A 387 18.55 -15.06 -7.05
CA GLN A 387 17.62 -14.50 -8.04
C GLN A 387 18.37 -13.79 -9.17
N LEU A 388 19.36 -12.94 -8.84
CA LEU A 388 20.21 -12.23 -9.79
C LEU A 388 20.98 -13.18 -10.71
N ARG A 389 21.41 -14.35 -10.20
CA ARG A 389 22.07 -15.38 -11.01
C ARG A 389 21.19 -15.84 -12.19
N VAL A 390 19.87 -15.90 -12.00
CA VAL A 390 18.91 -16.32 -13.02
C VAL A 390 18.42 -15.14 -13.88
N ALA A 391 18.35 -13.95 -13.30
CA ALA A 391 17.91 -12.72 -13.98
C ALA A 391 19.01 -12.13 -14.89
N ALA A 392 20.27 -12.17 -14.46
CA ALA A 392 21.43 -11.58 -15.13
C ALA A 392 22.57 -12.60 -15.32
N PRO A 393 22.48 -13.49 -16.33
CA PRO A 393 23.48 -14.55 -16.54
C PRO A 393 24.91 -14.06 -16.76
N HIS A 394 25.08 -12.84 -17.29
CA HIS A 394 26.41 -12.23 -17.49
C HIS A 394 27.14 -11.94 -16.15
N LEU A 395 26.41 -11.80 -15.05
CA LEU A 395 26.97 -11.61 -13.70
C LEU A 395 27.20 -12.93 -12.96
N GLN A 396 26.92 -14.09 -13.57
CA GLN A 396 26.93 -15.38 -12.87
C GLN A 396 28.27 -15.66 -12.17
N SER A 397 29.40 -15.41 -12.84
CA SER A 397 30.72 -15.68 -12.27
C SER A 397 30.99 -14.88 -10.98
N VAL A 398 30.70 -13.57 -10.99
CA VAL A 398 30.90 -12.71 -9.81
C VAL A 398 29.89 -13.04 -8.71
N ILE A 399 28.66 -13.43 -9.07
CA ILE A 399 27.63 -13.84 -8.13
C ILE A 399 28.00 -15.16 -7.43
N ASP A 400 28.49 -16.16 -8.15
CA ASP A 400 28.90 -17.43 -7.56
C ASP A 400 30.08 -17.22 -6.58
N GLN A 401 31.04 -16.36 -6.93
CA GLN A 401 32.11 -15.95 -6.01
C GLN A 401 31.57 -15.20 -4.77
N ALA A 402 30.58 -14.33 -4.95
CA ALA A 402 29.94 -13.60 -3.86
C ALA A 402 29.25 -14.57 -2.89
N LEU A 403 28.48 -15.54 -3.42
CA LEU A 403 27.81 -16.58 -2.64
C LEU A 403 28.79 -17.37 -1.79
N THR A 404 29.93 -17.82 -2.36
CA THR A 404 30.97 -18.53 -1.61
C THR A 404 31.57 -17.68 -0.48
N LYS A 405 31.71 -16.37 -0.68
CA LYS A 405 32.27 -15.45 0.34
C LYS A 405 31.32 -15.18 1.50
N VAL A 406 30.01 -15.14 1.25
CA VAL A 406 29.02 -14.76 2.25
C VAL A 406 28.39 -15.94 2.99
N ASP A 407 28.27 -17.10 2.34
CA ASP A 407 27.64 -18.30 2.89
C ASP A 407 28.65 -19.11 3.73
N ARG A 408 29.04 -18.54 4.88
CA ARG A 408 30.05 -19.12 5.79
C ARG A 408 29.70 -18.88 7.25
N GLY A 409 30.40 -19.58 8.16
CA GLY A 409 30.25 -19.40 9.60
C GLY A 409 28.79 -19.51 10.06
N VAL A 410 28.34 -18.58 10.91
CA VAL A 410 26.97 -18.58 11.46
C VAL A 410 25.86 -18.59 10.38
N ILE A 411 26.14 -18.07 9.18
CA ILE A 411 25.18 -18.03 8.07
C ILE A 411 24.91 -19.44 7.55
N ALA A 412 25.98 -20.21 7.32
CA ALA A 412 25.89 -21.59 6.85
C ALA A 412 25.27 -22.52 7.91
N TYR A 413 25.65 -22.37 9.18
CA TYR A 413 25.08 -23.19 10.27
C TYR A 413 23.58 -22.94 10.49
N ALA A 414 23.12 -21.69 10.34
CA ALA A 414 21.70 -21.35 10.49
C ALA A 414 20.82 -21.89 9.34
N GLY A 415 21.39 -22.48 8.28
CA GLY A 415 20.67 -23.18 7.23
C GLY A 415 20.48 -24.68 7.49
N ALA A 416 21.30 -25.29 8.36
CA ALA A 416 21.23 -26.70 8.72
C ALA A 416 20.37 -27.00 9.97
N ALA A 417 19.93 -25.94 10.67
CA ALA A 417 19.15 -26.01 11.92
C ALA A 417 17.66 -25.67 11.74
N LEU A 418 17.21 -25.47 10.50
CA LEU A 418 15.80 -25.42 10.07
C LEU A 418 15.53 -26.65 9.22
#